data_AF-A0A0N5A802-F1
#
_entry.id   AF-A0A0N5A802-F1
#
_cell.length_a   1.000
_cell.length_b   1.000
_cell.length_c   1.000
_cell.angle_alpha   90.00
_cell.angle_beta   90.00
_cell.angle_gamma   90.00
#
_symmetry.space_group_name_H-M   'P 1'
#
loop_
_entity.id
_entity.type
_entity.pdbx_description
1 polymer ?
#
loop_
_entity_poly.entity_id
_entity_poly.type
_entity_poly.pdbx_seq_one_letter_code
_entity_poly.pdbx_strand_id
1 'polypeptide(L)'
;MLEANDEHCCSSKNIETDVVDDPGDEPQELQANNAYVDVSGHTRLFYAQSYRCCFSAFHAKIGTFVLVTLVFHEIILGMFYLLSRDEMMYRNLDTHYITVFISRLIQLVFSGVMYFALWRQRWEYVLPFAISQLTFGTYADISTIIMLIRDLNISNSCPSWNSIRCLHLIIPIFVYLFILGWLMYALYRCSIYFRDRHNHLQGKQGLLINDDNAQYDLESSDFDPS
;
A
#
# COMPACT_ATOMS: atom_id res chain seq x y z
N MET A 1 27.24 18.52 -7.25
CA MET A 1 27.58 17.20 -6.68
C MET A 1 26.41 16.78 -5.82
N LEU A 2 25.50 15.88 -6.18
CA LEU A 2 25.28 15.02 -7.34
C LEU A 2 23.78 15.09 -7.63
N GLU A 3 23.39 15.49 -8.85
CA GLU A 3 22.06 15.19 -9.39
C GLU A 3 22.08 13.74 -9.85
N ALA A 4 21.28 12.89 -9.21
CA ALA A 4 21.03 11.54 -9.68
C ALA A 4 19.89 11.60 -10.70
N ASN A 5 20.27 11.50 -11.97
CA ASN A 5 19.47 10.89 -13.01
C ASN A 5 18.99 9.52 -12.51
N ASP A 6 17.68 9.32 -12.43
CA ASP A 6 17.08 7.99 -12.58
C ASP A 6 16.04 8.07 -13.69
N GLU A 7 16.48 7.56 -14.83
CA GLU A 7 15.75 7.41 -16.07
C GLU A 7 14.66 6.34 -15.96
N HIS A 8 13.61 6.57 -16.76
CA HIS A 8 12.85 5.55 -17.47
C HIS A 8 12.11 4.46 -16.66
N CYS A 9 10.86 4.77 -16.28
CA CYS A 9 9.77 3.79 -16.43
C CYS A 9 8.40 4.42 -16.71
N CYS A 10 8.36 5.51 -17.49
CA CYS A 10 7.16 5.99 -18.18
C CYS A 10 7.61 6.60 -19.51
N SER A 11 8.00 5.76 -20.47
CA SER A 11 7.99 6.20 -21.86
C SER A 11 6.52 6.37 -22.25
N SER A 12 6.02 7.60 -22.17
CA SER A 12 4.89 8.04 -22.99
C SER A 12 5.27 7.75 -24.44
N LYS A 13 4.82 6.61 -24.97
CA LYS A 13 4.58 6.53 -26.40
C LYS A 13 3.35 7.38 -26.66
N ASN A 14 3.57 8.62 -27.07
CA ASN A 14 2.58 9.34 -27.87
C ASN A 14 2.38 8.47 -29.12
N ILE A 15 1.30 7.69 -29.13
CA ILE A 15 0.86 7.03 -30.36
C ILE A 15 0.14 8.13 -31.14
N GLU A 16 0.93 8.82 -31.95
CA GLU A 16 0.44 9.54 -33.12
C GLU A 16 -0.27 8.48 -33.98
N THR A 17 -1.56 8.70 -34.21
CA THR A 17 -2.41 7.88 -35.08
C THR A 17 -1.90 7.96 -36.50
N ASP A 18 -1.01 7.05 -36.88
CA ASP A 18 -0.83 6.66 -38.27
C ASP A 18 -1.54 5.32 -38.49
N VAL A 19 -2.57 5.40 -39.34
CA VAL A 19 -3.35 4.30 -39.87
C VAL A 19 -2.39 3.39 -40.64
N VAL A 20 -2.08 2.22 -40.10
CA VAL A 20 -1.45 1.12 -40.85
C VAL A 20 -2.29 -0.13 -40.62
N ASP A 21 -2.81 -0.62 -41.74
CA ASP A 21 -3.62 -1.83 -41.89
C ASP A 21 -2.88 -3.11 -41.48
N ASP A 22 -3.70 -4.04 -40.96
CA ASP A 22 -3.60 -5.51 -40.98
C ASP A 22 -3.33 -6.23 -39.64
N PRO A 23 -4.17 -7.23 -39.26
CA PRO A 23 -4.48 -7.56 -37.88
C PRO A 23 -3.77 -8.82 -37.38
N GLY A 24 -3.30 -8.76 -36.13
CA GLY A 24 -3.14 -9.93 -35.28
C GLY A 24 -4.27 -9.92 -34.26
N ASP A 25 -5.14 -10.91 -34.32
CA ASP A 25 -6.33 -11.14 -33.49
C ASP A 25 -6.05 -11.04 -31.98
N GLU A 26 -6.09 -9.84 -31.42
CA GLU A 26 -6.61 -9.63 -30.07
C GLU A 26 -8.02 -9.01 -30.20
N PRO A 27 -9.02 -9.54 -29.49
CA PRO A 27 -10.40 -9.07 -29.65
C PRO A 27 -10.49 -7.57 -29.34
N GLN A 28 -10.77 -6.75 -30.36
CA GLN A 28 -10.93 -5.29 -30.28
C GLN A 28 -11.91 -4.86 -29.17
N GLU A 29 -12.89 -5.71 -28.82
CA GLU A 29 -13.82 -5.47 -27.72
C GLU A 29 -13.15 -5.43 -26.33
N LEU A 30 -12.01 -6.11 -26.14
CA LEU A 30 -11.28 -6.13 -24.87
C LEU A 30 -10.41 -4.86 -24.70
N GLN A 31 -9.89 -4.31 -25.81
CA GLN A 31 -9.14 -3.05 -25.79
C GLN A 31 -10.08 -1.84 -25.65
N ALA A 32 -11.22 -1.84 -26.33
CA ALA A 32 -12.26 -0.81 -26.18
C ALA A 32 -12.81 -0.76 -24.74
N ASN A 33 -12.94 -1.91 -24.07
CA ASN A 33 -13.43 -1.98 -22.69
C ASN A 33 -12.44 -1.50 -21.63
N ASN A 34 -11.16 -1.29 -21.95
CA ASN A 34 -10.14 -0.88 -20.98
C ASN A 34 -9.64 0.55 -21.22
N ALA A 35 -10.08 1.22 -22.28
CA ALA A 35 -9.78 2.62 -22.50
C ALA A 35 -10.71 3.50 -21.66
N TYR A 36 -10.17 4.49 -20.95
CA TYR A 36 -10.95 5.56 -20.31
C TYR A 36 -10.32 6.92 -20.61
N VAL A 37 -11.16 7.95 -20.66
CA VAL A 37 -10.71 9.33 -20.91
C VAL A 37 -10.44 10.00 -19.56
N ASP A 38 -9.20 10.44 -19.36
CA ASP A 38 -8.76 11.27 -18.22
C ASP A 38 -9.50 12.63 -18.23
N VAL A 39 -9.63 13.30 -17.08
CA VAL A 39 -10.10 14.69 -16.94
C VAL A 39 -9.35 15.66 -17.88
N SER A 40 -8.12 15.29 -18.25
CA SER A 40 -7.26 16.01 -19.20
C SER A 40 -7.59 15.73 -20.68
N GLY A 41 -8.66 14.98 -20.98
CA GLY A 41 -9.08 14.62 -22.34
C GLY A 41 -8.24 13.54 -23.03
N HIS A 42 -7.32 12.90 -22.32
CA HIS A 42 -6.43 11.88 -22.89
C HIS A 42 -6.99 10.47 -22.64
N THR A 43 -7.08 9.67 -23.69
CA THR A 43 -7.43 8.24 -23.63
C THR A 43 -6.28 7.44 -23.02
N ARG A 44 -6.50 6.85 -21.84
CA ARG A 44 -5.55 5.94 -21.19
C ARG A 44 -6.12 4.52 -21.19
N LEU A 45 -5.30 3.56 -21.59
CA LEU A 45 -5.62 2.14 -21.49
C LEU A 45 -5.31 1.64 -20.07
N PHE A 46 -6.33 1.17 -19.36
CA PHE A 46 -6.23 0.50 -18.07
C PHE A 46 -5.65 -0.90 -18.26
N TYR A 47 -4.33 -0.99 -18.42
CA TYR A 47 -3.65 -2.29 -18.33
C TYR A 47 -3.45 -2.65 -16.88
N ALA A 48 -4.27 -3.58 -16.36
CA ALA A 48 -4.09 -4.17 -15.03
C ALA A 48 -2.67 -4.77 -14.84
N GLN A 49 -2.03 -5.15 -15.95
CA GLN A 49 -0.66 -5.68 -16.03
C GLN A 49 0.42 -4.65 -15.69
N SER A 50 0.14 -3.35 -15.82
CA SER A 50 1.06 -2.24 -15.50
C SER A 50 1.18 -1.98 -13.99
N TYR A 51 0.29 -2.56 -13.18
CA TYR A 51 0.21 -2.33 -11.73
C TYR A 51 0.75 -3.51 -10.91
N ARG A 52 1.84 -4.11 -11.36
CA ARG A 52 2.58 -5.10 -10.57
C ARG A 52 3.48 -4.38 -9.56
N CYS A 53 3.56 -4.92 -8.34
CA CYS A 53 4.49 -4.48 -7.29
C CYS A 53 5.59 -5.55 -7.12
N CYS A 54 6.72 -5.17 -6.51
CA CYS A 54 7.87 -6.07 -6.29
C CYS A 54 8.44 -6.66 -7.59
N PHE A 55 9.22 -5.87 -8.35
CA PHE A 55 9.93 -6.33 -9.55
C PHE A 55 9.05 -6.96 -10.65
N SER A 56 7.81 -6.50 -10.82
CA SER A 56 6.88 -7.04 -11.83
C SER A 56 6.48 -8.52 -11.62
N ALA A 57 6.80 -9.10 -10.45
CA ALA A 57 6.54 -10.51 -10.15
C ALA A 57 5.15 -10.75 -9.55
N PHE A 58 4.66 -9.84 -8.69
CA PHE A 58 3.39 -10.04 -7.98
C PHE A 58 2.37 -8.95 -8.29
N HIS A 59 1.11 -9.36 -8.41
CA HIS A 59 -0.02 -8.43 -8.49
C HIS A 59 -0.04 -7.57 -7.22
N ALA A 60 -0.18 -6.24 -7.34
CA ALA A 60 -0.12 -5.31 -6.20
C ALA A 60 -0.97 -5.77 -5.01
N LYS A 61 -2.20 -6.23 -5.29
CA LYS A 61 -3.12 -6.76 -4.27
C LYS A 61 -2.53 -7.91 -3.45
N ILE A 62 -1.90 -8.89 -4.10
CA ILE A 62 -1.34 -10.09 -3.43
C ILE A 62 -0.10 -9.71 -2.64
N GLY A 63 0.79 -8.90 -3.23
CA GLY A 63 1.99 -8.42 -2.55
C GLY A 63 1.66 -7.59 -1.30
N THR A 64 0.72 -6.65 -1.42
CA THR A 64 0.26 -5.85 -0.27
C THR A 64 -0.43 -6.72 0.79
N PHE A 65 -1.22 -7.73 0.38
CA PHE A 65 -1.85 -8.65 1.35
C PHE A 65 -0.80 -9.42 2.17
N VAL A 66 0.25 -9.93 1.53
CA VAL A 66 1.35 -10.62 2.22
C VAL A 66 2.08 -9.66 3.16
N LEU A 67 2.41 -8.46 2.71
CA LEU A 67 3.10 -7.45 3.54
C LEU A 67 2.28 -7.03 4.76
N VAL A 68 0.98 -6.75 4.58
CA VAL A 68 0.07 -6.44 5.69
C VAL A 68 -0.03 -7.61 6.65
N THR A 69 0.00 -8.85 6.14
CA THR A 69 0.02 -10.05 6.99
C THR A 69 1.31 -10.17 7.78
N LEU A 70 2.47 -9.82 7.22
CA LEU A 70 3.73 -9.80 7.98
C LEU A 70 3.69 -8.74 9.09
N VAL A 71 3.17 -7.54 8.80
CA VAL A 71 2.97 -6.49 9.81
C VAL A 71 2.00 -6.96 10.90
N PHE A 72 0.90 -7.63 10.53
CA PHE A 72 -0.03 -8.20 11.50
C PHE A 72 0.66 -9.21 12.42
N HIS A 73 1.47 -10.13 11.87
CA HIS A 73 2.22 -11.09 12.67
C HIS A 73 3.21 -10.37 13.60
N GLU A 74 3.88 -9.33 13.13
CA GLU A 74 4.81 -8.53 13.92
C GLU A 74 4.11 -7.82 15.09
N ILE A 75 2.92 -7.25 14.88
CA ILE A 75 2.09 -6.67 15.95
C ILE A 75 1.73 -7.74 16.99
N ILE A 76 1.24 -8.91 16.55
CA ILE A 76 0.82 -9.99 17.44
C ILE A 76 2.00 -10.57 18.24
N LEU A 77 3.14 -10.79 17.60
CA LEU A 77 4.36 -11.24 18.26
C LEU A 77 4.88 -10.19 19.25
N GLY A 78 4.85 -8.91 18.89
CA GLY A 78 5.19 -7.81 19.79
C GLY A 78 4.27 -7.77 21.00
N MET A 79 2.97 -7.94 20.82
CA MET A 79 1.99 -8.03 21.91
C MET A 79 2.25 -9.23 22.81
N PHE A 80 2.51 -10.42 22.25
CA PHE A 80 2.85 -11.60 23.05
C PHE A 80 4.15 -11.42 23.82
N TYR A 81 5.19 -10.84 23.21
CA TYR A 81 6.44 -10.52 23.89
C TYR A 81 6.20 -9.61 25.08
N LEU A 82 5.45 -8.52 24.90
CA LEU A 82 5.10 -7.60 25.98
C LEU A 82 4.31 -8.33 27.09
N LEU A 83 3.26 -9.06 26.74
CA LEU A 83 2.44 -9.85 27.68
C LEU A 83 3.26 -10.88 28.46
N SER A 84 4.32 -11.43 27.87
CA SER A 84 5.17 -12.43 28.50
C SER A 84 6.18 -11.85 29.49
N ARG A 85 6.38 -10.53 29.53
CA ARG A 85 7.31 -9.91 30.49
C ARG A 85 6.73 -9.89 31.91
N ASP A 86 7.61 -10.17 32.86
CA ASP A 86 7.31 -10.18 34.30
C ASP A 86 6.74 -8.86 34.83
N GLU A 87 7.01 -7.72 34.17
CA GLU A 87 6.45 -6.39 34.52
C GLU A 87 4.91 -6.37 34.52
N MET A 88 4.27 -7.12 33.60
CA MET A 88 2.82 -7.35 33.62
C MET A 88 2.39 -8.27 34.75
N MET A 89 3.19 -9.28 35.07
CA MET A 89 2.89 -10.27 36.10
C MET A 89 2.99 -9.70 37.52
N TYR A 90 3.95 -8.79 37.76
CA TYR A 90 4.24 -8.20 39.07
C TYR A 90 3.63 -6.79 39.28
N ARG A 91 2.81 -6.28 38.36
CA ARG A 91 2.10 -4.97 38.44
C ARG A 91 3.01 -3.74 38.66
N ASN A 92 4.31 -3.83 38.41
CA ASN A 92 5.17 -2.65 38.27
C ASN A 92 5.06 -2.13 36.83
N LEU A 93 3.92 -1.52 36.52
CA LEU A 93 3.64 -1.01 35.19
C LEU A 93 4.41 0.29 34.96
N ASP A 94 5.55 0.20 34.28
CA ASP A 94 6.25 1.36 33.75
C ASP A 94 5.37 2.06 32.70
N THR A 95 5.25 3.39 32.77
CA THR A 95 4.54 4.22 31.79
C THR A 95 5.03 3.97 30.37
N HIS A 96 6.33 3.70 30.21
CA HIS A 96 6.92 3.37 28.91
C HIS A 96 6.32 2.09 28.33
N TYR A 97 6.25 1.03 29.14
CA TYR A 97 5.66 -0.25 28.74
C TYR A 97 4.18 -0.09 28.32
N ILE A 98 3.40 0.65 29.12
CA ILE A 98 1.97 0.91 28.81
C ILE A 98 1.83 1.62 27.47
N THR A 99 2.69 2.60 27.19
CA THR A 99 2.61 3.40 25.95
C THR A 99 2.93 2.56 24.72
N VAL A 100 3.94 1.67 24.80
CA VAL A 100 4.26 0.72 23.73
C VAL A 100 3.11 -0.25 23.50
N PHE A 101 2.52 -0.79 24.57
CA PHE A 101 1.38 -1.71 24.49
C PHE A 101 0.14 -1.07 23.85
N ILE A 102 -0.22 0.16 24.26
CA ILE A 102 -1.33 0.91 23.66
C ILE A 102 -1.05 1.22 22.19
N SER A 103 0.19 1.57 21.84
CA SER A 103 0.57 1.82 20.45
C SER A 103 0.34 0.59 19.57
N ARG A 104 0.66 -0.62 20.07
CA ARG A 104 0.39 -1.88 19.38
C ARG A 104 -1.10 -2.20 19.24
N LEU A 105 -1.91 -1.91 20.26
CA LEU A 105 -3.37 -2.05 20.15
C LEU A 105 -3.96 -1.13 19.07
N ILE A 106 -3.49 0.12 19.01
CA ILE A 106 -3.91 1.08 17.97
C ILE A 106 -3.49 0.56 16.59
N GLN A 107 -2.26 0.08 16.41
CA GLN A 107 -1.79 -0.52 15.15
C GLN A 107 -2.65 -1.72 14.73
N LEU A 108 -3.08 -2.56 15.68
CA LEU A 108 -3.93 -3.71 15.40
C LEU A 108 -5.26 -3.28 14.77
N VAL A 109 -5.87 -2.20 15.29
CA VAL A 109 -7.10 -1.62 14.73
C VAL A 109 -6.86 -1.13 13.30
N PHE A 110 -5.79 -0.37 13.06
CA PHE A 110 -5.46 0.11 11.71
C PHE A 110 -5.09 -1.02 10.74
N SER A 111 -4.47 -2.10 11.22
CA SER A 111 -4.24 -3.30 10.42
C SER A 111 -5.57 -3.93 9.99
N GLY A 112 -6.57 -3.97 10.87
CA GLY A 112 -7.93 -4.38 10.54
C GLY A 112 -8.57 -3.49 9.47
N VAL A 113 -8.41 -2.17 9.59
CA VAL A 113 -8.86 -1.19 8.57
C VAL A 113 -8.18 -1.45 7.23
N MET A 114 -6.90 -1.81 7.22
CA MET A 114 -6.17 -2.14 5.99
C MET A 114 -6.69 -3.44 5.34
N TYR A 115 -6.99 -4.47 6.12
CA TYR A 115 -7.65 -5.68 5.59
C TYR A 115 -9.02 -5.35 4.99
N PHE A 116 -9.79 -4.49 5.65
CA PHE A 116 -11.06 -3.99 5.12
C PHE A 116 -10.86 -3.19 3.82
N ALA A 117 -9.80 -2.37 3.73
CA ALA A 117 -9.40 -1.64 2.54
C ALA A 117 -9.13 -2.59 1.37
N LEU A 118 -8.37 -3.66 1.61
CA LEU A 118 -8.04 -4.68 0.61
C LEU A 118 -9.27 -5.47 0.17
N TRP A 119 -10.22 -5.71 1.07
CA TRP A 119 -11.49 -6.37 0.77
C TRP A 119 -12.40 -5.50 -0.10
N ARG A 120 -12.62 -4.24 0.32
CA ARG A 120 -13.48 -3.27 -0.39
C ARG A 120 -12.80 -2.60 -1.59
N GLN A 121 -11.50 -2.78 -1.76
CA GLN A 121 -10.66 -2.14 -2.78
C GLN A 121 -10.77 -0.59 -2.77
N ARG A 122 -10.83 0.01 -1.58
CA ARG A 122 -10.91 1.47 -1.41
C ARG A 122 -9.56 2.04 -0.96
N TRP A 123 -9.04 3.02 -1.71
CA TRP A 123 -7.73 3.63 -1.46
C TRP A 123 -7.70 4.50 -0.19
N GLU A 124 -8.85 5.08 0.18
CA GLU A 124 -9.00 6.00 1.34
C GLU A 124 -8.52 5.38 2.66
N TYR A 125 -8.67 4.06 2.82
CA TYR A 125 -8.30 3.34 4.03
C TYR A 125 -6.83 2.88 4.05
N VAL A 126 -6.11 3.00 2.95
CA VAL A 126 -4.67 2.66 2.88
C VAL A 126 -3.84 3.75 3.60
N LEU A 127 -4.22 5.01 3.44
CA LEU A 127 -3.55 6.15 4.03
C LEU A 127 -3.52 6.12 5.59
N PRO A 128 -4.64 5.92 6.30
CA PRO A 128 -4.62 5.86 7.77
C PRO A 128 -3.76 4.70 8.28
N PHE A 129 -3.74 3.56 7.58
CA PHE A 129 -2.83 2.46 7.91
C PHE A 129 -1.36 2.89 7.75
N ALA A 130 -0.98 3.46 6.61
CA ALA A 130 0.39 3.91 6.37
C ALA A 130 0.86 4.94 7.42
N ILE A 131 0.02 5.92 7.74
CA ILE A 131 0.32 6.93 8.77
C ILE A 131 0.49 6.28 10.15
N SER A 132 -0.39 5.33 10.50
CA SER A 132 -0.30 4.61 11.78
C SER A 132 0.99 3.79 11.90
N GLN A 133 1.46 3.18 10.81
CA GLN A 133 2.71 2.43 10.77
C GLN A 133 3.94 3.34 10.87
N LEU A 134 3.92 4.51 10.21
CA LEU A 134 5.02 5.48 10.34
C LEU A 134 5.13 6.08 11.75
N THR A 135 4.01 6.30 12.42
CA THR A 135 3.97 6.95 13.73
C THR A 135 4.02 5.94 14.87
N PHE A 136 2.89 5.30 15.16
CA PHE A 136 2.76 4.33 16.26
C PHE A 136 3.58 3.06 15.99
N GLY A 137 3.61 2.57 14.73
CA GLY A 137 4.45 1.46 14.25
C GLY A 137 5.90 1.64 14.64
N THR A 138 6.57 2.57 13.97
CA THR A 138 7.96 2.95 14.22
C THR A 138 8.28 3.13 15.70
N TYR A 139 7.45 3.85 16.45
CA TYR A 139 7.68 4.06 17.87
C TYR A 139 7.67 2.74 18.66
N ALA A 140 6.65 1.91 18.47
CA ALA A 140 6.54 0.64 19.19
C ALA A 140 7.62 -0.35 18.77
N ASP A 141 7.98 -0.39 17.48
CA ASP A 141 8.96 -1.34 16.93
C ASP A 141 10.36 -1.03 17.45
N ILE A 142 10.78 0.24 17.36
CA ILE A 142 12.07 0.70 17.89
C ILE A 142 12.12 0.46 19.41
N SER A 143 11.03 0.78 20.13
CA SER A 143 10.97 0.56 21.58
C SER A 143 11.11 -0.91 21.94
N THR A 144 10.40 -1.80 21.24
CA THR A 144 10.49 -3.25 21.43
C THR A 144 11.89 -3.78 21.09
N ILE A 145 12.53 -3.30 20.01
CA ILE A 145 13.91 -3.67 19.65
C ILE A 145 14.88 -3.25 20.77
N ILE A 146 14.76 -2.02 21.28
CA ILE A 146 15.61 -1.54 22.39
C ILE A 146 15.41 -2.40 23.64
N MET A 147 14.16 -2.73 23.99
CA MET A 147 13.84 -3.59 25.14
C MET A 147 14.44 -4.99 24.96
N LEU A 148 14.26 -5.60 23.79
CA LEU A 148 14.78 -6.93 23.47
C LEU A 148 16.31 -6.97 23.55
N ILE A 149 16.99 -5.97 22.98
CA ILE A 149 18.46 -5.88 23.03
C ILE A 149 18.94 -5.70 24.46
N ARG A 150 18.26 -4.88 25.27
CA ARG A 150 18.60 -4.68 26.68
C ARG A 150 18.51 -6.00 27.44
N ASP A 151 17.47 -6.78 27.23
CA ASP A 151 17.27 -8.08 27.87
C ASP A 151 18.36 -9.10 27.45
N LEU A 152 18.66 -9.17 26.15
CA LEU A 152 19.72 -10.04 25.61
C LEU A 152 21.14 -9.64 26.05
N ASN A 153 21.34 -8.37 26.40
CA ASN A 153 22.63 -7.84 26.85
C ASN A 153 22.85 -8.03 28.36
N ILE A 154 21.78 -8.13 29.15
CA ILE A 154 21.86 -8.46 30.59
C ILE A 154 22.23 -9.94 30.78
N SER A 155 21.79 -10.83 29.89
CA SER A 155 22.12 -12.25 29.95
C SER A 155 23.55 -12.59 29.50
N ASN A 156 24.21 -11.71 28.74
CA ASN A 156 25.58 -11.88 28.27
C ASN A 156 26.56 -11.02 29.09
N SER A 157 27.11 -11.63 30.14
CA SER A 157 28.14 -11.10 31.03
C SER A 157 29.51 -10.98 30.35
N CYS A 158 29.65 -10.14 29.32
CA CYS A 158 30.96 -9.83 28.71
C CYS A 158 31.34 -8.34 28.88
N PRO A 159 32.47 -8.04 29.54
CA PRO A 159 32.86 -6.68 29.88
C PRO A 159 33.62 -6.03 28.73
N SER A 160 33.21 -4.83 28.32
CA SER A 160 33.79 -4.01 27.24
C SER A 160 33.61 -4.69 25.86
N TRP A 161 32.91 -4.13 24.88
CA TRP A 161 33.32 -2.97 24.10
C TRP A 161 32.07 -2.18 23.68
N ASN A 162 32.01 -0.89 24.04
CA ASN A 162 30.87 -0.01 23.73
C ASN A 162 30.57 0.09 22.22
N SER A 163 31.56 -0.12 21.36
CA SER A 163 31.40 -0.04 19.90
C SER A 163 30.59 -1.23 19.33
N ILE A 164 30.81 -2.45 19.84
CA ILE A 164 30.08 -3.66 19.38
C ILE A 164 28.62 -3.59 19.82
N ARG A 165 28.34 -3.03 21.01
CA ARG A 165 26.98 -2.77 21.49
C ARG A 165 26.20 -1.81 20.59
N CYS A 166 26.85 -0.73 20.14
CA CYS A 166 26.23 0.18 19.17
C CYS A 166 25.91 -0.54 17.86
N LEU A 167 26.81 -1.39 17.33
CA LEU A 167 26.56 -2.13 16.09
C LEU A 167 25.35 -3.07 16.21
N HIS A 168 25.21 -3.78 17.33
CA HIS A 168 24.06 -4.65 17.57
C HIS A 168 22.72 -3.91 17.64
N LEU A 169 22.72 -2.61 17.92
CA LEU A 169 21.51 -1.77 17.92
C LEU A 169 21.28 -1.09 16.56
N ILE A 170 22.36 -0.61 15.93
CA ILE A 170 22.27 0.09 14.63
C ILE A 170 21.82 -0.87 13.53
N ILE A 171 22.32 -2.09 13.49
CA ILE A 171 21.98 -3.08 12.45
C ILE A 171 20.47 -3.37 12.40
N PRO A 172 19.79 -3.78 13.50
CA PRO A 172 18.36 -4.07 13.44
C PRO A 172 17.51 -2.82 13.14
N ILE A 173 17.91 -1.64 13.62
CA ILE A 173 17.21 -0.39 13.28
C ILE A 173 17.36 -0.08 11.79
N PHE A 174 18.55 -0.26 11.21
CA PHE A 174 18.77 -0.03 9.79
C PHE A 174 17.96 -0.99 8.92
N VAL A 175 17.96 -2.28 9.27
CA VAL A 175 17.13 -3.30 8.60
C VAL A 175 15.65 -2.95 8.72
N TYR A 176 15.22 -2.50 9.90
CA TYR A 176 13.85 -2.05 10.14
C TYR A 176 13.46 -0.89 9.22
N LEU A 177 14.28 0.16 9.12
CA LEU A 177 14.01 1.31 8.25
C LEU A 177 13.93 0.91 6.77
N PHE A 178 14.77 -0.03 6.33
CA PHE A 178 14.70 -0.56 4.97
C PHE A 178 13.37 -1.30 4.72
N ILE A 179 12.94 -2.15 5.66
CA ILE A 179 11.66 -2.86 5.58
C ILE A 179 10.49 -1.87 5.60
N LEU A 180 10.54 -0.84 6.45
CA LEU A 180 9.53 0.20 6.53
C LEU A 180 9.43 1.00 5.22
N GLY A 181 10.56 1.40 4.65
CA GLY A 181 10.61 2.05 3.34
C GLY A 181 10.01 1.18 2.24
N TRP A 182 10.35 -0.11 2.23
CA TRP A 182 9.78 -1.09 1.30
C TRP A 182 8.26 -1.23 1.46
N LEU A 183 7.77 -1.30 2.71
CA LEU A 183 6.34 -1.34 3.01
C LEU A 183 5.63 -0.09 2.48
N MET A 184 6.16 1.10 2.74
CA MET A 184 5.58 2.36 2.26
C MET A 184 5.53 2.43 0.75
N TYR A 185 6.59 1.99 0.07
CA TYR A 185 6.61 1.89 -1.39
C TYR A 185 5.51 0.96 -1.92
N ALA A 186 5.33 -0.22 -1.31
CA ALA A 186 4.30 -1.16 -1.71
C ALA A 186 2.88 -0.61 -1.47
N LEU A 187 2.66 0.07 -0.34
CA LEU A 187 1.38 0.72 -0.03
C LEU A 187 1.07 1.86 -1.01
N TYR A 188 2.08 2.67 -1.36
CA TYR A 188 1.94 3.74 -2.34
C TYR A 188 1.56 3.22 -3.73
N ARG A 189 2.23 2.16 -4.20
CA ARG A 189 1.87 1.54 -5.49
C ARG A 189 0.47 0.92 -5.46
N CYS A 190 0.07 0.35 -4.32
CA CYS A 190 -1.26 -0.21 -4.12
C CYS A 190 -2.36 0.88 -4.10
N SER A 191 -2.09 2.03 -3.46
CA SER A 191 -3.04 3.14 -3.41
C SER A 191 -3.27 3.76 -4.79
N ILE A 192 -2.22 3.90 -5.61
CA ILE A 192 -2.36 4.31 -7.02
C ILE A 192 -3.24 3.33 -7.78
N TYR A 193 -2.97 2.02 -7.67
CA TYR A 193 -3.77 1.00 -8.34
C TYR A 193 -5.26 1.09 -7.96
N PHE A 194 -5.58 1.26 -6.67
CA PHE A 194 -6.97 1.41 -6.23
C PHE A 194 -7.60 2.71 -6.70
N ARG A 195 -6.85 3.81 -6.72
CA ARG A 195 -7.34 5.11 -7.23
C ARG A 195 -7.67 5.02 -8.72
N ASP A 196 -6.77 4.47 -9.52
CA ASP A 196 -6.96 4.38 -10.97
C ASP A 196 -8.11 3.43 -11.32
N ARG A 197 -8.23 2.31 -10.59
CA ARG A 197 -9.37 1.40 -10.71
C ARG A 197 -10.70 2.07 -10.35
N HIS A 198 -10.72 2.90 -9.31
CA HIS A 198 -11.92 3.62 -8.90
C HIS A 198 -12.36 4.64 -9.96
N ASN A 199 -11.43 5.42 -10.49
CA ASN A 199 -11.70 6.39 -11.56
C ASN A 199 -12.22 5.70 -12.83
N HIS A 200 -11.65 4.55 -13.21
CA HIS A 200 -12.12 3.77 -14.34
C HIS A 200 -13.57 3.28 -14.16
N LEU A 201 -13.94 2.83 -12.95
CA LEU A 201 -15.32 2.40 -12.67
C LEU A 201 -16.31 3.57 -12.71
N GLN A 202 -15.93 4.75 -12.21
CA GLN A 202 -16.77 5.95 -12.29
C GLN A 202 -16.93 6.43 -13.75
N GLY A 203 -15.87 6.40 -14.55
CA GLY A 203 -15.91 6.75 -15.97
C GLY A 203 -16.88 5.87 -16.77
N LYS A 204 -16.87 4.54 -16.51
CA LYS A 204 -17.84 3.62 -17.15
C LYS A 204 -19.28 3.89 -16.74
N GLN A 205 -19.53 4.21 -15.48
CA GLN A 205 -20.89 4.51 -15.01
C GLN A 205 -21.41 5.84 -15.59
N GLY A 206 -20.55 6.86 -15.73
CA GLY A 206 -20.92 8.11 -16.37
C GLY A 206 -21.24 7.97 -17.86
N LEU A 207 -20.51 7.10 -18.58
CA LEU A 207 -20.78 6.79 -19.98
C LEU A 207 -22.13 6.10 -20.17
N LEU A 208 -22.45 5.09 -19.35
CA LEU A 208 -23.74 4.38 -19.43
C LEU A 208 -24.93 5.30 -19.19
N ILE A 209 -24.83 6.23 -18.23
CA ILE A 209 -25.92 7.20 -17.97
C ILE A 209 -26.10 8.17 -19.14
N ASN A 210 -25.02 8.54 -19.84
CA ASN A 210 -25.11 9.40 -21.02
C ASN A 210 -25.70 8.68 -22.23
N ASP A 211 -25.37 7.40 -22.44
CA ASP A 211 -25.98 6.60 -23.52
C ASP A 211 -27.49 6.40 -23.28
N ASP A 212 -27.89 6.13 -22.03
CA ASP A 212 -29.32 6.02 -21.67
C ASP A 212 -30.05 7.33 -21.97
N ASN A 213 -29.50 8.48 -21.56
CA ASN A 213 -30.10 9.79 -21.82
C ASN A 213 -30.15 10.13 -23.32
N ALA A 214 -29.11 9.81 -24.09
CA ALA A 214 -29.08 10.04 -25.54
C ALA A 214 -30.12 9.19 -26.28
N GLN A 215 -30.40 7.98 -25.78
CA GLN A 215 -31.44 7.12 -26.35
C GLN A 215 -32.86 7.64 -26.09
N TYR A 216 -33.12 8.25 -24.93
CA TYR A 216 -34.40 8.90 -24.63
C TYR A 216 -34.68 10.14 -25.49
N ASP A 217 -33.64 10.93 -25.81
CA ASP A 217 -33.80 12.13 -26.64
C ASP A 217 -34.19 11.77 -28.09
N LEU A 218 -33.67 10.67 -28.63
CA LEU A 218 -33.98 10.16 -29.99
C LEU A 218 -35.39 9.58 -30.12
N GLU A 219 -35.94 8.89 -29.11
CA GLU A 219 -37.32 8.40 -29.15
C GLU A 219 -38.36 9.53 -29.01
N SER A 220 -37.97 10.67 -28.42
CA SER A 220 -38.89 11.81 -28.23
C SER A 220 -39.13 12.67 -29.48
N SER A 221 -38.26 12.58 -30.49
CA SER A 221 -38.34 13.42 -31.70
C SER A 221 -39.21 12.84 -32.83
N ASP A 222 -39.65 11.58 -32.73
CA ASP A 222 -40.40 10.89 -33.79
C ASP A 222 -41.94 10.94 -33.63
N PHE A 223 -42.46 11.71 -32.67
CA PHE A 223 -43.91 11.86 -32.46
C PHE A 223 -44.40 13.24 -32.89
N ASP A 224 -44.51 13.46 -34.21
CA ASP A 224 -45.23 14.60 -34.78
C ASP A 224 -46.59 14.11 -35.32
N PRO A 225 -47.69 14.20 -34.54
CA PRO A 225 -49.01 13.78 -34.99
C PRO A 225 -49.57 14.86 -35.91
N SER A 226 -49.49 14.61 -37.22
CA SER A 226 -50.22 15.35 -38.25
C SER A 226 -51.45 14.59 -38.74
#